data_AF-A0A942NZV2-F1
#
_entry.id   AF-A0A942NZV2-F1
#
_cell.length_a   1.000
_cell.length_b   1.000
_cell.length_c   1.000
_cell.angle_alpha   90.00
_cell.angle_beta   90.00
_cell.angle_gamma   90.00
#
_symmetry.space_group_name_H-M   'P 1'
#
loop_
_entity.id
_entity.type
_entity.pdbx_description
1 polymer ?
#
loop_
_entity_poly.entity_id
_entity_poly.type
_entity_poly.pdbx_seq_one_letter_code
_entity_poly.pdbx_strand_id
1 'polypeptide(L)'
;MTAAQTAGPAPLRFGVLCNSLVLEQWQTETIALLTEAGHRLELVVVNAETVPPEPLLKKLFTYRYNRLIFNLWNRFVFRPEVKKPCSFEQLTAGAVTMKCIPVKKGIANYFAAEDLTKMSEKRLDFMLRFGFNIIRGEILQTTTYGIWSFHHDDEEVVRGGPPGFWEVFKPMVANGVILQQLTDSLDKGVVLRKGYYKTIRHSYTAHLNQLYNESRHYPLQVCRDIQLGCLNPVLSESNAKIFHPPGNLTMIWFYLMMGFRRIFFHLNDLFRHEDWNIGVIFHSREAVIDNPDESTQCIKWLRKSSHSSYLADPFIYKDERQNLLFFEHYDYRKGKGEILVADENIGFEHYRPSLETKAHLSFPYLIPFEGQLYCIPESFESDNISLYRYDPATYTLHFECILLQHVRAVDPVLFQHDGRWWLMFTTKDLPSVNLYAMYAEHLTGPFLAHNNNPIKSDIRSARPAGQLFYHHGKLIRPAQDCAKDYGVAVVLNEIQALDPDRFVETNFQRITPIQKSKYNKGLHTFNGNEDYTVIDGKRFVFSLAGFNAKLREKLKLK
;
A
#
# COMPACT_ATOMS: atom_id res chain seq x y z
N MET A 1 -16.74 -34.48 11.01
CA MET A 1 -17.25 -33.89 12.26
C MET A 1 -17.82 -32.52 11.92
N THR A 2 -19.01 -32.23 12.43
CA THR A 2 -19.86 -31.07 12.09
C THR A 2 -19.11 -29.75 12.16
N ALA A 3 -19.07 -29.03 11.03
CA ALA A 3 -18.62 -27.65 10.96
C ALA A 3 -19.47 -26.82 11.93
N ALA A 4 -18.90 -26.43 13.06
CA ALA A 4 -19.44 -25.35 13.84
C ALA A 4 -19.35 -24.12 12.93
N GLN A 5 -20.48 -23.72 12.37
CA GLN A 5 -20.67 -22.36 11.87
C GLN A 5 -20.48 -21.44 13.09
N THR A 6 -19.25 -21.00 13.31
CA THR A 6 -18.98 -19.85 14.17
C THR A 6 -19.80 -18.71 13.59
N ALA A 7 -20.86 -18.30 14.29
CA ALA A 7 -21.61 -17.10 13.94
C ALA A 7 -20.57 -15.98 13.74
N GLY A 8 -20.53 -15.41 12.54
CA GLY A 8 -19.60 -14.33 12.23
C GLY A 8 -19.74 -13.19 13.25
N PRO A 9 -18.70 -12.36 13.42
CA PRO A 9 -18.73 -11.30 14.41
C PRO A 9 -19.96 -10.40 14.21
N ALA A 10 -20.55 -9.98 15.33
CA ALA A 10 -21.82 -9.26 15.32
C ALA A 10 -21.74 -7.99 14.44
N PRO A 11 -22.74 -7.73 13.57
CA PRO A 11 -22.70 -6.58 12.68
C PRO A 11 -22.86 -5.27 13.46
N LEU A 12 -21.93 -4.35 13.25
CA LEU A 12 -22.00 -2.99 13.77
C LEU A 12 -23.12 -2.16 13.11
N ARG A 13 -23.68 -1.23 13.88
CA ARG A 13 -24.72 -0.28 13.52
C ARG A 13 -24.10 1.09 13.33
N PHE A 14 -24.31 1.72 12.18
CA PHE A 14 -23.67 3.00 11.89
C PHE A 14 -24.65 4.04 11.34
N GLY A 15 -24.24 5.31 11.44
CA GLY A 15 -24.95 6.43 10.85
C GLY A 15 -24.09 7.24 9.88
N VAL A 16 -24.73 8.12 9.12
CA VAL A 16 -24.07 9.02 8.17
C VAL A 16 -24.52 10.46 8.41
N LEU A 17 -23.56 11.38 8.55
CA LEU A 17 -23.78 12.82 8.53
C LEU A 17 -23.49 13.35 7.12
N CYS A 18 -24.48 13.90 6.42
CA CYS A 18 -24.32 14.39 5.04
C CYS A 18 -25.04 15.73 4.81
N ASN A 19 -24.70 16.42 3.71
CA ASN A 19 -25.39 17.66 3.33
C ASN A 19 -26.60 17.43 2.41
N SER A 20 -26.67 16.27 1.76
CA SER A 20 -27.78 15.82 0.92
C SER A 20 -27.68 14.30 0.72
N LEU A 21 -28.66 13.70 0.06
CA LEU A 21 -28.62 12.29 -0.34
C LEU A 21 -27.76 12.04 -1.60
N VAL A 22 -27.02 13.06 -2.05
CA VAL A 22 -26.05 12.97 -3.14
C VAL A 22 -24.65 13.21 -2.56
N LEU A 23 -23.82 12.17 -2.59
CA LEU A 23 -22.45 12.18 -2.08
C LEU A 23 -21.43 12.13 -3.21
N GLU A 24 -20.14 12.29 -2.88
CA GLU A 24 -19.05 11.94 -3.80
C GLU A 24 -19.00 10.41 -3.96
N GLN A 25 -18.71 9.91 -5.17
CA GLN A 25 -18.71 8.47 -5.49
C GLN A 25 -17.96 7.61 -4.46
N TRP A 26 -16.76 8.00 -4.03
CA TRP A 26 -15.98 7.25 -3.05
C TRP A 26 -16.69 7.11 -1.67
N GLN A 27 -17.52 8.09 -1.30
CA GLN A 27 -18.29 8.09 -0.05
C GLN A 27 -19.44 7.09 -0.14
N THR A 28 -20.14 7.07 -1.27
CA THR A 28 -21.19 6.07 -1.54
C THR A 28 -20.60 4.66 -1.57
N GLU A 29 -19.45 4.48 -2.21
CA GLU A 29 -18.72 3.20 -2.23
C GLU A 29 -18.26 2.78 -0.82
N THR A 30 -17.83 3.72 0.02
CA THR A 30 -17.50 3.45 1.44
C THR A 30 -18.71 2.89 2.19
N ILE A 31 -19.90 3.48 2.00
CA ILE A 31 -21.14 3.01 2.64
C ILE A 31 -21.53 1.64 2.08
N ALA A 32 -21.43 1.45 0.76
CA ALA A 32 -21.73 0.17 0.11
C ALA A 32 -20.88 -0.97 0.67
N LEU A 33 -19.56 -0.77 0.80
CA LEU A 33 -18.64 -1.74 1.37
C LEU A 33 -19.00 -2.16 2.80
N LEU A 34 -19.45 -1.22 3.63
CA LEU A 34 -19.93 -1.52 4.98
C LEU A 34 -21.21 -2.35 4.95
N THR A 35 -22.18 -1.97 4.12
CA THR A 35 -23.46 -2.69 4.02
C THR A 35 -23.31 -4.07 3.40
N GLU A 36 -22.45 -4.24 2.40
CA GLU A 36 -22.13 -5.52 1.77
C GLU A 36 -21.43 -6.48 2.74
N ALA A 37 -20.63 -5.94 3.67
CA ALA A 37 -20.04 -6.69 4.77
C ALA A 37 -21.03 -7.01 5.91
N GLY A 38 -22.30 -6.62 5.78
CA GLY A 38 -23.37 -6.91 6.74
C GLY A 38 -23.56 -5.89 7.86
N HIS A 39 -22.80 -4.79 7.87
CA HIS A 39 -23.02 -3.69 8.84
C HIS A 39 -24.31 -2.92 8.50
N ARG A 40 -25.01 -2.43 9.53
CA ARG A 40 -26.34 -1.83 9.37
C ARG A 40 -26.29 -0.31 9.38
N LEU A 41 -26.67 0.31 8.27
CA LEU A 41 -26.95 1.75 8.22
C LEU A 41 -28.32 2.01 8.86
N GLU A 42 -28.33 2.71 9.99
CA GLU A 42 -29.56 2.87 10.80
C GLU A 42 -30.03 4.32 10.91
N LEU A 43 -29.14 5.28 10.64
CA LEU A 43 -29.43 6.70 10.72
C LEU A 43 -28.71 7.49 9.62
N VAL A 44 -29.46 8.33 8.92
CA VAL A 44 -28.92 9.35 8.00
C VAL A 44 -29.36 10.72 8.50
N VAL A 45 -28.38 11.55 8.86
CA VAL A 45 -28.60 12.93 9.30
C VAL A 45 -28.24 13.86 8.16
N VAL A 46 -29.23 14.57 7.64
CA VAL A 46 -29.08 15.48 6.51
C VAL A 46 -29.08 16.92 7.02
N ASN A 47 -28.06 17.69 6.62
CA ASN A 47 -28.01 19.11 6.90
C ASN A 47 -29.15 19.84 6.17
N ALA A 48 -30.08 20.39 6.93
CA ALA A 48 -31.23 21.13 6.42
C ALA A 48 -31.00 22.65 6.40
N GLU A 49 -29.77 23.12 6.63
CA GLU A 49 -29.41 24.52 6.50
C GLU A 49 -29.68 25.01 5.07
N THR A 50 -30.68 25.86 4.92
CA THR A 50 -30.92 26.60 3.69
C THR A 50 -30.05 27.84 3.69
N VAL A 51 -28.98 27.85 2.90
CA VAL A 51 -28.18 29.06 2.69
C VAL A 51 -28.90 29.92 1.63
N PRO A 52 -29.48 31.08 1.98
CA PRO A 52 -30.09 31.95 0.98
C PRO A 52 -29.04 32.43 -0.03
N PRO A 53 -29.39 32.59 -1.32
CA PRO A 53 -28.44 33.06 -2.32
C PRO A 53 -27.88 34.42 -1.92
N GLU A 54 -26.56 34.52 -1.77
CA GLU A 54 -25.92 35.81 -1.47
C GLU A 54 -26.07 36.78 -2.64
N PRO A 55 -26.32 38.08 -2.38
CA PRO A 55 -26.35 39.11 -3.41
C PRO A 55 -25.06 39.13 -4.25
N LEU A 56 -25.18 39.27 -5.57
CA LEU A 56 -24.06 39.18 -6.52
C LEU A 56 -22.92 40.15 -6.19
N LEU A 57 -23.26 41.38 -5.78
CA LEU A 57 -22.30 42.40 -5.38
C LEU A 57 -21.51 41.99 -4.14
N LYS A 58 -22.18 41.48 -3.11
CA LYS A 58 -21.53 40.97 -1.89
C LYS A 58 -20.58 39.84 -2.24
N LYS A 59 -21.01 38.92 -3.12
CA LYS A 59 -20.20 37.80 -3.61
C LYS A 59 -18.95 38.25 -4.37
N LEU A 60 -19.01 39.35 -5.12
CA LEU A 60 -17.86 39.94 -5.81
C LEU A 60 -16.88 40.59 -4.82
N PHE A 61 -17.35 41.34 -3.82
CA PHE A 61 -16.46 42.00 -2.86
C PHE A 61 -15.86 41.05 -1.81
N THR A 62 -16.57 39.98 -1.43
CA THR A 62 -16.07 38.96 -0.48
C THR A 62 -15.29 37.84 -1.15
N TYR A 63 -15.20 37.84 -2.49
CA TYR A 63 -14.48 36.80 -3.21
C TYR A 63 -13.00 36.83 -2.88
N ARG A 64 -12.42 35.65 -2.59
CA ARG A 64 -10.99 35.51 -2.32
C ARG A 64 -10.20 35.54 -3.63
N TYR A 65 -10.02 36.75 -4.19
CA TYR A 65 -9.31 36.97 -5.47
C TYR A 65 -7.87 36.46 -5.45
N ASN A 66 -7.22 36.47 -4.28
CA ASN A 66 -5.90 35.87 -4.11
C ASN A 66 -5.84 34.36 -4.40
N ARG A 67 -7.00 33.68 -4.53
CA ARG A 67 -7.18 32.25 -4.86
C ARG A 67 -8.10 32.02 -6.05
N LEU A 68 -8.33 33.04 -6.88
CA LEU A 68 -9.22 32.99 -8.04
C LEU A 68 -8.89 31.81 -8.97
N ILE A 69 -7.61 31.60 -9.29
CA ILE A 69 -7.19 30.53 -10.21
C ILE A 69 -7.57 29.15 -9.65
N PHE A 70 -7.28 28.91 -8.36
CA PHE A 70 -7.64 27.66 -7.70
C PHE A 70 -9.16 27.45 -7.70
N ASN A 71 -9.92 28.47 -7.33
CA ASN A 71 -11.38 28.35 -7.24
C ASN A 71 -12.04 28.09 -8.60
N LEU A 72 -11.59 28.79 -9.66
CA LEU A 72 -12.10 28.58 -11.02
C LEU A 72 -11.73 27.18 -11.52
N TRP A 73 -10.48 26.76 -11.34
CA TRP A 73 -10.04 25.42 -11.70
C TRP A 73 -10.83 24.34 -10.96
N ASN A 74 -10.97 24.45 -9.64
CA ASN A 74 -11.72 23.50 -8.81
C ASN A 74 -13.20 23.43 -9.21
N ARG A 75 -13.79 24.55 -9.64
CA ARG A 75 -15.20 24.61 -10.03
C ARG A 75 -15.46 24.08 -11.45
N PHE A 76 -14.60 24.37 -12.41
CA PHE A 76 -14.89 24.16 -13.83
C PHE A 76 -14.04 23.08 -14.50
N VAL A 77 -12.83 22.82 -13.99
CA VAL A 77 -11.85 21.95 -14.68
C VAL A 77 -11.60 20.67 -13.89
N PHE A 78 -11.43 20.78 -12.57
CA PHE A 78 -11.04 19.65 -11.73
C PHE A 78 -12.23 18.73 -11.45
N ARG A 79 -12.31 17.61 -12.17
CA ARG A 79 -13.39 16.61 -12.10
C ARG A 79 -12.82 15.20 -11.96
N PRO A 80 -12.15 14.85 -10.84
CA PRO A 80 -11.69 13.49 -10.60
C PRO A 80 -12.89 12.55 -10.51
N GLU A 81 -12.71 11.31 -10.96
CA GLU A 81 -13.77 10.30 -11.00
C GLU A 81 -14.35 10.01 -9.62
N VAL A 82 -13.48 9.87 -8.62
CA VAL A 82 -13.89 9.60 -7.24
C VAL A 82 -14.84 10.66 -6.64
N LYS A 83 -14.85 11.89 -7.19
CA LYS A 83 -15.73 12.98 -6.74
C LYS A 83 -16.97 13.17 -7.61
N LYS A 84 -17.27 12.25 -8.53
CA LYS A 84 -18.53 12.28 -9.29
C LYS A 84 -19.70 12.25 -8.28
N PRO A 85 -20.71 13.14 -8.44
CA PRO A 85 -21.91 13.08 -7.61
C PRO A 85 -22.65 11.75 -7.83
N CYS A 86 -23.01 11.08 -6.75
CA CYS A 86 -23.71 9.81 -6.75
C CYS A 86 -24.81 9.82 -5.69
N SER A 87 -26.05 9.48 -6.07
CA SER A 87 -27.12 9.26 -5.09
C SER A 87 -26.85 7.98 -4.32
N PHE A 88 -27.01 8.02 -3.00
CA PHE A 88 -26.92 6.81 -2.16
C PHE A 88 -28.27 6.43 -1.54
N GLU A 89 -29.39 7.00 -2.03
CA GLU A 89 -30.75 6.74 -1.54
C GLU A 89 -31.11 5.24 -1.50
N GLN A 90 -30.57 4.46 -2.44
CA GLN A 90 -30.79 3.01 -2.45
C GLN A 90 -30.16 2.33 -1.22
N LEU A 91 -29.01 2.82 -0.76
CA LEU A 91 -28.33 2.31 0.44
C LEU A 91 -29.01 2.76 1.73
N THR A 92 -29.89 3.77 1.69
CA THR A 92 -30.61 4.26 2.89
C THR A 92 -31.91 3.48 3.14
N ALA A 93 -32.23 2.46 2.33
CA ALA A 93 -33.40 1.62 2.53
C ALA A 93 -33.36 0.94 3.91
N GLY A 94 -34.31 1.31 4.79
CA GLY A 94 -34.38 0.82 6.17
C GLY A 94 -33.70 1.71 7.21
N ALA A 95 -32.91 2.69 6.81
CA ALA A 95 -32.33 3.68 7.72
C ALA A 95 -33.33 4.81 8.00
N VAL A 96 -33.36 5.30 9.25
CA VAL A 96 -34.13 6.50 9.57
C VAL A 96 -33.40 7.72 9.02
N THR A 97 -34.10 8.54 8.23
CA THR A 97 -33.55 9.82 7.75
C THR A 97 -34.10 10.96 8.59
N MET A 98 -33.22 11.76 9.19
CA MET A 98 -33.58 12.97 9.93
C MET A 98 -32.90 14.19 9.33
N LYS A 99 -33.57 15.34 9.46
CA LYS A 99 -33.06 16.65 9.03
C LYS A 99 -32.64 17.44 10.25
N CYS A 100 -31.43 17.99 10.22
CA CYS A 100 -30.90 18.82 11.31
C CYS A 100 -30.46 20.18 10.78
N ILE A 101 -30.75 21.24 11.53
CA ILE A 101 -30.20 22.57 11.28
C ILE A 101 -29.13 22.81 12.34
N PRO A 102 -27.84 22.81 11.98
CA PRO A 102 -26.77 23.01 12.96
C PRO A 102 -26.78 24.43 13.51
N VAL A 103 -26.44 24.56 14.80
CA VAL A 103 -26.21 25.84 15.46
C VAL A 103 -24.74 26.22 15.30
N LYS A 104 -24.48 27.27 14.52
CA LYS A 104 -23.11 27.72 14.23
C LYS A 104 -22.55 28.58 15.36
N LYS A 105 -21.39 28.21 15.91
CA LYS A 105 -20.60 29.04 16.84
C LYS A 105 -19.18 29.16 16.32
N GLY A 106 -18.85 30.34 15.78
CA GLY A 106 -17.58 30.57 15.08
C GLY A 106 -17.45 29.72 13.81
N ILE A 107 -16.44 28.86 13.75
CA ILE A 107 -16.18 27.95 12.63
C ILE A 107 -16.84 26.58 12.80
N ALA A 108 -17.39 26.28 13.98
CA ALA A 108 -17.90 24.96 14.35
C ALA A 108 -19.44 24.93 14.40
N ASN A 109 -19.97 23.75 14.12
CA ASN A 109 -21.40 23.42 14.16
C ASN A 109 -21.70 22.55 15.39
N TYR A 110 -22.78 22.92 16.08
CA TYR A 110 -23.35 22.23 17.23
C TYR A 110 -24.76 21.76 16.89
N PHE A 111 -25.29 20.83 17.68
CA PHE A 111 -26.60 20.21 17.44
C PHE A 111 -27.54 20.50 18.61
N ALA A 112 -28.84 20.58 18.34
CA ALA A 112 -29.85 20.79 19.36
C ALA A 112 -29.96 19.56 20.28
N ALA A 113 -30.28 19.75 21.56
CA ALA A 113 -30.40 18.66 22.53
C ALA A 113 -31.44 17.59 22.11
N GLU A 114 -32.54 18.00 21.47
CA GLU A 114 -33.54 17.08 20.93
C GLU A 114 -32.97 16.19 19.82
N ASP A 115 -32.18 16.76 18.90
CA ASP A 115 -31.54 16.02 17.82
C ASP A 115 -30.50 15.03 18.38
N LEU A 116 -29.71 15.46 19.37
CA LEU A 116 -28.73 14.62 20.06
C LEU A 116 -29.38 13.44 20.78
N THR A 117 -30.56 13.66 21.39
CA THR A 117 -31.34 12.61 22.04
C THR A 117 -31.80 11.57 21.01
N LYS A 118 -32.40 12.01 19.89
CA LYS A 118 -32.82 11.12 18.79
C LYS A 118 -31.66 10.31 18.20
N MET A 119 -30.48 10.92 18.08
CA MET A 119 -29.27 10.23 17.62
C MET A 119 -28.84 9.15 18.62
N SER A 120 -28.80 9.48 19.91
CA SER A 120 -28.37 8.57 20.98
C SER A 120 -29.31 7.37 21.16
N GLU A 121 -30.62 7.58 21.01
CA GLU A 121 -31.64 6.51 21.06
C GLU A 121 -31.42 5.41 20.01
N LYS A 122 -30.76 5.73 18.89
CA LYS A 122 -30.41 4.73 17.88
C LYS A 122 -29.35 3.75 18.35
N ARG A 123 -28.58 4.05 19.39
CA ARG A 123 -27.50 3.17 19.91
C ARG A 123 -26.58 2.70 18.78
N LEU A 124 -26.03 3.66 18.05
CA LEU A 124 -25.09 3.40 16.96
C LEU A 124 -23.69 3.14 17.53
N ASP A 125 -22.95 2.28 16.86
CA ASP A 125 -21.55 2.03 17.15
C ASP A 125 -20.68 3.20 16.66
N PHE A 126 -20.94 3.75 15.47
CA PHE A 126 -20.22 4.93 14.97
C PHE A 126 -21.04 5.75 13.96
N MET A 127 -20.55 6.94 13.60
CA MET A 127 -21.08 7.70 12.45
C MET A 127 -19.98 8.14 11.50
N LEU A 128 -20.24 8.07 10.19
CA LEU A 128 -19.37 8.64 9.17
C LEU A 128 -19.71 10.10 8.91
N ARG A 129 -18.70 10.98 8.91
CA ARG A 129 -18.87 12.41 8.64
C ARG A 129 -18.51 12.77 7.20
N PHE A 130 -19.54 12.98 6.37
CA PHE A 130 -19.43 13.48 4.98
C PHE A 130 -20.02 14.88 4.78
N GLY A 131 -20.68 15.44 5.79
CA GLY A 131 -21.29 16.77 5.78
C GLY A 131 -20.92 17.63 6.99
N PHE A 132 -21.71 18.68 7.24
CA PHE A 132 -21.69 19.50 8.46
C PHE A 132 -20.38 20.24 8.78
N ASN A 133 -19.38 20.26 7.89
CA ASN A 133 -18.10 20.93 8.12
C ASN A 133 -17.48 20.54 9.48
N ILE A 134 -16.98 21.52 10.25
CA ILE A 134 -16.39 21.27 11.57
C ILE A 134 -17.52 21.07 12.58
N ILE A 135 -17.56 19.94 13.27
CA ILE A 135 -18.53 19.63 14.33
C ILE A 135 -17.86 19.59 15.70
N ARG A 136 -18.59 19.99 16.75
CA ARG A 136 -18.12 19.98 18.15
C ARG A 136 -19.25 19.71 19.14
N GLY A 137 -18.89 19.41 20.38
CA GLY A 137 -19.79 19.21 21.49
C GLY A 137 -20.34 17.79 21.59
N GLU A 138 -21.48 17.67 22.27
CA GLU A 138 -22.07 16.38 22.71
C GLU A 138 -22.30 15.37 21.58
N ILE A 139 -22.42 15.80 20.32
CA ILE A 139 -22.54 14.89 19.18
C ILE A 139 -21.37 13.90 19.09
N LEU A 140 -20.17 14.29 19.53
CA LEU A 140 -18.98 13.45 19.50
C LEU A 140 -19.07 12.23 20.43
N GLN A 141 -20.06 12.21 21.34
CA GLN A 141 -20.26 11.20 22.38
C GLN A 141 -21.58 10.43 22.20
N THR A 142 -22.32 10.63 21.10
CA THR A 142 -23.63 9.98 20.89
C THR A 142 -23.53 8.52 20.44
N THR A 143 -22.31 8.03 20.14
CA THR A 143 -22.04 6.69 19.63
C THR A 143 -20.85 6.05 20.35
N THR A 144 -20.81 4.71 20.38
CA THR A 144 -19.80 3.92 21.11
C THR A 144 -18.36 4.25 20.71
N TYR A 145 -18.09 4.33 19.41
CA TYR A 145 -16.80 4.60 18.79
C TYR A 145 -16.74 6.01 18.16
N GLY A 146 -17.65 6.90 18.55
CA GLY A 146 -17.69 8.30 18.13
C GLY A 146 -17.96 8.52 16.64
N ILE A 147 -17.53 9.68 16.15
CA ILE A 147 -17.72 10.11 14.77
C ILE A 147 -16.41 9.99 14.01
N TRP A 148 -16.44 9.24 12.91
CA TRP A 148 -15.28 9.00 12.07
C TRP A 148 -15.22 9.98 10.91
N SER A 149 -14.03 10.53 10.69
CA SER A 149 -13.74 11.45 9.59
C SER A 149 -12.44 11.05 8.91
N PHE A 150 -12.44 11.14 7.59
CA PHE A 150 -11.24 11.00 6.78
C PHE A 150 -10.40 12.26 6.82
N HIS A 151 -9.09 12.08 6.74
CA HIS A 151 -8.13 13.13 6.38
C HIS A 151 -7.13 12.51 5.41
N HIS A 152 -7.04 13.07 4.21
CA HIS A 152 -6.31 12.49 3.08
C HIS A 152 -4.88 13.05 2.98
N ASP A 153 -4.32 13.39 4.14
CA ASP A 153 -3.00 13.95 4.32
C ASP A 153 -2.39 13.33 5.59
N ASP A 154 -1.07 13.28 5.70
CA ASP A 154 -0.40 12.84 6.92
C ASP A 154 -0.46 13.95 7.96
N GLU A 155 -1.23 13.74 9.02
CA GLU A 155 -1.47 14.72 10.07
C GLU A 155 -0.18 15.20 10.74
N GLU A 156 0.88 14.40 10.74
CA GLU A 156 2.20 14.73 11.30
C GLU A 156 3.05 15.61 10.38
N VAL A 157 2.69 15.72 9.09
CA VAL A 157 3.49 16.43 8.08
C VAL A 157 2.73 17.60 7.45
N VAL A 158 1.49 17.37 7.05
CA VAL A 158 0.62 18.31 6.35
C VAL A 158 -0.77 18.26 6.97
N ARG A 159 -1.27 19.41 7.42
CA ARG A 159 -2.66 19.56 7.85
C ARG A 159 -3.41 20.52 6.94
N GLY A 160 -4.73 20.40 6.89
CA GLY A 160 -5.59 21.36 6.21
C GLY A 160 -5.99 20.90 4.81
N GLY A 161 -5.65 21.66 3.77
CA GLY A 161 -6.01 21.25 2.42
C GLY A 161 -5.47 22.14 1.30
N PRO A 162 -5.77 21.80 0.03
CA PRO A 162 -6.63 20.69 -0.39
C PRO A 162 -5.93 19.32 -0.32
N PRO A 163 -6.68 18.21 -0.15
CA PRO A 163 -6.13 16.86 -0.05
C PRO A 163 -5.09 16.51 -1.11
N GLY A 164 -3.91 16.04 -0.69
CA GLY A 164 -2.82 15.56 -1.54
C GLY A 164 -2.16 16.63 -2.42
N PHE A 165 -2.60 17.90 -2.34
CA PHE A 165 -2.05 18.96 -3.20
C PHE A 165 -0.65 19.34 -2.76
N TRP A 166 -0.44 19.48 -1.44
CA TRP A 166 0.82 19.98 -0.90
C TRP A 166 1.91 18.93 -0.97
N GLU A 167 1.55 17.66 -0.91
CA GLU A 167 2.40 16.49 -1.08
C GLU A 167 2.88 16.36 -2.52
N VAL A 168 2.02 16.67 -3.50
CA VAL A 168 2.42 16.73 -4.91
C VAL A 168 3.23 17.99 -5.19
N PHE A 169 2.83 19.13 -4.61
CA PHE A 169 3.50 20.42 -4.83
C PHE A 169 4.91 20.40 -4.25
N LYS A 170 5.03 20.00 -2.99
CA LYS A 170 6.31 19.73 -2.34
C LYS A 170 6.86 18.40 -2.86
N PRO A 171 8.17 18.14 -2.81
CA PRO A 171 8.74 16.90 -3.35
C PRO A 171 8.57 15.72 -2.38
N MET A 172 7.37 15.53 -1.81
CA MET A 172 7.09 14.40 -0.93
C MET A 172 6.95 13.12 -1.76
N VAL A 173 7.41 12.00 -1.21
CA VAL A 173 7.47 10.71 -1.90
C VAL A 173 6.32 9.79 -1.52
N ALA A 174 5.75 9.98 -0.33
CA ALA A 174 4.57 9.29 0.15
C ALA A 174 3.55 10.30 0.70
N ASN A 175 2.28 9.93 0.62
CA ASN A 175 1.13 10.63 1.17
C ASN A 175 0.46 9.73 2.21
N GLY A 176 0.31 10.22 3.43
CA GLY A 176 -0.48 9.54 4.46
C GLY A 176 -1.98 9.75 4.23
N VAL A 177 -2.80 8.79 4.61
CA VAL A 177 -4.25 8.96 4.74
C VAL A 177 -4.65 8.37 6.08
N ILE A 178 -5.52 9.05 6.80
CA ILE A 178 -6.05 8.59 8.08
C ILE A 178 -7.59 8.53 8.08
N LEU A 179 -8.09 7.56 8.83
CA LEU A 179 -9.42 7.59 9.40
C LEU A 179 -9.27 7.87 10.89
N GLN A 180 -9.93 8.91 11.38
CA GLN A 180 -9.85 9.32 12.78
C GLN A 180 -11.24 9.46 13.41
N GLN A 181 -11.34 9.13 14.70
CA GLN A 181 -12.44 9.55 15.54
C GLN A 181 -12.22 11.02 15.93
N LEU A 182 -13.25 11.84 15.72
CA LEU A 182 -13.22 13.26 16.03
C LEU A 182 -13.23 13.51 17.54
N THR A 183 -12.48 14.51 17.98
CA THR A 183 -12.51 15.07 19.34
C THR A 183 -12.90 16.55 19.26
N ASP A 184 -13.16 17.19 20.41
CA ASP A 184 -13.44 18.64 20.43
C ASP A 184 -12.23 19.49 19.98
N SER A 185 -11.03 18.93 20.07
CA SER A 185 -9.81 19.58 19.59
C SER A 185 -9.71 19.47 18.07
N LEU A 186 -9.63 20.63 17.40
CA LEU A 186 -9.47 20.65 15.95
C LEU A 186 -8.12 20.05 15.57
N ASP A 187 -8.11 19.18 14.56
CA ASP A 187 -6.92 18.52 14.02
C ASP A 187 -6.13 17.69 15.06
N LYS A 188 -6.82 17.19 16.09
CA LYS A 188 -6.29 16.29 17.14
C LYS A 188 -7.28 15.15 17.39
N GLY A 189 -7.65 14.45 16.32
CA GLY A 189 -8.47 13.26 16.40
C GLY A 189 -7.70 12.06 16.96
N VAL A 190 -8.43 11.02 17.31
CA VAL A 190 -7.86 9.70 17.62
C VAL A 190 -7.76 8.93 16.30
N VAL A 191 -6.54 8.68 15.83
CA VAL A 191 -6.28 7.93 14.60
C VAL A 191 -6.69 6.47 14.81
N LEU A 192 -7.68 6.03 14.04
CA LEU A 192 -8.17 4.65 14.05
C LEU A 192 -7.42 3.79 13.04
N ARG A 193 -7.04 4.39 11.90
CA ARG A 193 -6.24 3.74 10.86
C ARG A 193 -5.43 4.76 10.09
N LYS A 194 -4.20 4.38 9.73
CA LYS A 194 -3.29 5.16 8.88
C LYS A 194 -2.70 4.26 7.80
N GLY A 195 -2.60 4.78 6.58
CA GLY A 195 -1.90 4.11 5.49
C GLY A 195 -1.15 5.09 4.62
N TYR A 196 -0.22 4.56 3.81
CA TYR A 196 0.73 5.36 3.05
C TYR A 196 0.75 4.96 1.57
N TYR A 197 0.69 5.96 0.71
CA TYR A 197 0.55 5.80 -0.73
C TYR A 197 1.61 6.58 -1.48
N LYS A 198 2.03 6.08 -2.65
CA LYS A 198 2.97 6.79 -3.52
C LYS A 198 2.41 8.14 -3.95
N THR A 199 3.21 9.19 -3.86
CA THR A 199 2.84 10.49 -4.42
C THR A 199 2.94 10.45 -5.95
N ILE A 200 1.81 10.57 -6.67
CA ILE A 200 1.82 10.63 -8.14
C ILE A 200 2.16 12.05 -8.61
N ARG A 201 3.45 12.29 -8.82
CA ARG A 201 4.01 13.64 -9.03
C ARG A 201 3.72 14.26 -10.40
N HIS A 202 3.24 13.48 -11.37
CA HIS A 202 2.98 13.92 -12.73
C HIS A 202 1.48 14.05 -13.06
N SER A 203 0.60 13.74 -12.11
CA SER A 203 -0.86 13.85 -12.27
C SER A 203 -1.56 13.95 -10.91
N TYR A 204 -2.01 15.14 -10.56
CA TYR A 204 -2.77 15.36 -9.32
C TYR A 204 -4.13 14.65 -9.31
N THR A 205 -4.80 14.55 -10.46
CA THR A 205 -6.05 13.78 -10.58
C THR A 205 -5.83 12.31 -10.29
N ALA A 206 -4.78 11.70 -10.86
CA ALA A 206 -4.46 10.30 -10.58
C ALA A 206 -4.06 10.10 -9.12
N HIS A 207 -3.31 11.06 -8.55
CA HIS A 207 -2.96 11.02 -7.14
C HIS A 207 -4.20 11.01 -6.25
N LEU A 208 -5.14 11.93 -6.46
CA LEU A 208 -6.36 11.97 -5.66
C LEU A 208 -7.23 10.73 -5.85
N ASN A 209 -7.40 10.25 -7.08
CA ASN A 209 -8.14 9.01 -7.32
C ASN A 209 -7.55 7.85 -6.51
N GLN A 210 -6.21 7.72 -6.45
CA GLN A 210 -5.55 6.73 -5.61
C GLN A 210 -5.90 6.93 -4.13
N LEU A 211 -5.72 8.13 -3.57
CA LEU A 211 -5.96 8.35 -2.14
C LEU A 211 -7.40 8.00 -1.70
N TYR A 212 -8.40 8.40 -2.48
CA TYR A 212 -9.80 8.11 -2.15
C TYR A 212 -10.18 6.65 -2.41
N ASN A 213 -9.75 6.05 -3.54
CA ASN A 213 -10.07 4.66 -3.85
C ASN A 213 -9.45 3.69 -2.85
N GLU A 214 -8.24 3.97 -2.37
CA GLU A 214 -7.56 3.07 -1.45
C GLU A 214 -8.03 3.23 0.00
N SER A 215 -8.45 4.43 0.38
CA SER A 215 -8.88 4.69 1.76
C SER A 215 -10.36 4.41 2.01
N ARG A 216 -11.22 4.31 0.99
CA ARG A 216 -12.65 3.99 1.15
C ARG A 216 -12.94 2.71 1.95
N HIS A 217 -11.98 1.78 2.00
CA HIS A 217 -12.08 0.53 2.77
C HIS A 217 -11.76 0.69 4.26
N TYR A 218 -11.21 1.84 4.70
CA TYR A 218 -10.73 2.02 6.08
C TYR A 218 -11.83 1.83 7.13
N PRO A 219 -13.06 2.35 6.97
CA PRO A 219 -14.11 2.11 7.96
C PRO A 219 -14.44 0.63 8.12
N LEU A 220 -14.56 -0.11 7.01
CA LEU A 220 -14.80 -1.56 7.05
C LEU A 220 -13.66 -2.28 7.78
N GLN A 221 -12.43 -1.88 7.50
CA GLN A 221 -11.28 -2.47 8.13
C GLN A 221 -11.20 -2.15 9.63
N VAL A 222 -11.56 -0.94 10.05
CA VAL A 222 -11.70 -0.59 11.49
C VAL A 222 -12.84 -1.37 12.14
N CYS A 223 -13.94 -1.62 11.43
CA CYS A 223 -15.01 -2.50 11.93
C CYS A 223 -14.49 -3.92 12.20
N ARG A 224 -13.65 -4.46 11.32
CA ARG A 224 -12.97 -5.75 11.55
C ARG A 224 -12.03 -5.68 12.74
N ASP A 225 -11.22 -4.63 12.84
CA ASP A 225 -10.31 -4.42 13.97
C ASP A 225 -11.07 -4.40 15.31
N ILE A 226 -12.26 -3.78 15.36
CA ILE A 226 -13.17 -3.78 16.52
C ILE A 226 -13.69 -5.18 16.82
N GLN A 227 -14.20 -5.87 15.80
CA GLN A 227 -14.80 -7.20 15.93
C GLN A 227 -13.80 -8.28 16.38
N LEU A 228 -12.53 -8.12 15.98
CA LEU A 228 -11.41 -8.98 16.38
C LEU A 228 -10.76 -8.53 17.70
N GLY A 229 -11.19 -7.41 18.28
CA GLY A 229 -10.61 -6.86 19.52
C GLY A 229 -9.16 -6.39 19.37
N CYS A 230 -8.72 -6.07 18.16
CA CYS A 230 -7.33 -5.68 17.85
C CYS A 230 -7.18 -4.20 17.45
N LEU A 231 -8.25 -3.40 17.50
CA LEU A 231 -8.19 -1.95 17.28
C LEU A 231 -7.20 -1.29 18.24
N ASN A 232 -6.23 -0.57 17.70
CA ASN A 232 -5.21 0.15 18.46
C ASN A 232 -5.24 1.66 18.13
N PRO A 233 -6.15 2.44 18.75
CA PRO A 233 -6.30 3.85 18.46
C PRO A 233 -5.14 4.68 19.00
N VAL A 234 -4.65 5.66 18.22
CA VAL A 234 -3.54 6.54 18.61
C VAL A 234 -3.99 7.99 18.61
N LEU A 235 -3.85 8.69 19.72
CA LEU A 235 -4.18 10.12 19.78
C LEU A 235 -3.17 10.93 18.95
N SER A 236 -3.65 11.77 18.04
CA SER A 236 -2.77 12.66 17.29
C SER A 236 -2.33 13.86 18.13
N GLU A 237 -1.02 13.96 18.37
CA GLU A 237 -0.40 15.10 19.07
C GLU A 237 0.19 16.14 18.12
N SER A 238 -0.10 16.03 16.82
CA SER A 238 0.61 16.78 15.79
C SER A 238 0.48 18.31 15.91
N ASN A 239 1.63 18.97 15.76
CA ASN A 239 1.75 20.42 15.61
C ASN A 239 2.13 20.83 14.17
N ALA A 240 1.95 19.93 13.19
CA ALA A 240 2.31 20.17 11.80
C ALA A 240 1.64 21.42 11.21
N LYS A 241 2.27 21.99 10.18
CA LYS A 241 1.78 23.23 9.57
C LYS A 241 0.41 23.00 8.90
N ILE A 242 -0.53 23.88 9.20
CA ILE A 242 -1.83 23.94 8.51
C ILE A 242 -1.65 24.69 7.18
N PHE A 243 -1.94 24.00 6.10
CA PHE A 243 -1.98 24.54 4.76
C PHE A 243 -3.41 24.89 4.36
N HIS A 244 -3.51 25.85 3.45
CA HIS A 244 -4.77 26.33 2.92
C HIS A 244 -4.77 26.21 1.40
N PRO A 245 -5.94 26.31 0.74
CA PRO A 245 -6.02 26.36 -0.71
C PRO A 245 -4.99 27.33 -1.33
N PRO A 246 -4.26 26.90 -2.37
CA PRO A 246 -3.13 27.64 -2.93
C PRO A 246 -3.55 29.00 -3.49
N GLY A 247 -2.64 29.98 -3.35
CA GLY A 247 -2.82 31.29 -3.98
C GLY A 247 -2.57 31.25 -5.49
N ASN A 248 -2.89 32.34 -6.19
CA ASN A 248 -2.76 32.42 -7.65
C ASN A 248 -1.34 32.13 -8.14
N LEU A 249 -0.31 32.71 -7.52
CA LEU A 249 1.10 32.48 -7.90
C LEU A 249 1.50 31.01 -7.70
N THR A 250 1.07 30.41 -6.57
CA THR A 250 1.29 28.98 -6.29
C THR A 250 0.63 28.10 -7.34
N MET A 251 -0.59 28.45 -7.79
CA MET A 251 -1.28 27.71 -8.85
C MET A 251 -0.58 27.82 -10.20
N ILE A 252 -0.10 29.01 -10.58
CA ILE A 252 0.66 29.19 -11.83
C ILE A 252 1.91 28.31 -11.80
N TRP A 253 2.68 28.35 -10.70
CA TRP A 253 3.85 27.50 -10.53
C TRP A 253 3.50 26.01 -10.56
N PHE A 254 2.40 25.62 -9.91
CA PHE A 254 1.91 24.25 -9.92
C PHE A 254 1.63 23.75 -11.34
N TYR A 255 0.97 24.55 -12.20
CA TYR A 255 0.72 24.14 -13.59
C TYR A 255 2.01 23.98 -14.40
N LEU A 256 2.94 24.92 -14.30
CA LEU A 256 4.23 24.83 -14.99
C LEU A 256 4.99 23.57 -14.56
N MET A 257 5.03 23.33 -13.25
CA MET A 257 5.66 22.15 -12.66
C MET A 257 4.97 20.86 -13.10
N MET A 258 3.63 20.80 -13.14
CA MET A 258 2.89 19.62 -13.61
C MET A 258 3.17 19.33 -15.09
N GLY A 259 3.19 20.37 -15.93
CA GLY A 259 3.56 20.24 -17.34
C GLY A 259 4.96 19.65 -17.51
N PHE A 260 5.95 20.23 -16.84
CA PHE A 260 7.34 19.74 -16.89
C PHE A 260 7.46 18.29 -16.37
N ARG A 261 6.86 17.99 -15.21
CA ARG A 261 6.91 16.64 -14.63
C ARG A 261 6.23 15.60 -15.49
N ARG A 262 5.12 15.93 -16.17
CA ARG A 262 4.45 15.01 -17.11
C ARG A 262 5.29 14.74 -18.35
N ILE A 263 5.91 15.76 -18.93
CA ILE A 263 6.85 15.59 -20.05
C ILE A 263 8.03 14.73 -19.62
N PHE A 264 8.67 15.06 -18.50
CA PHE A 264 9.84 14.34 -18.01
C PHE A 264 9.51 12.91 -17.57
N PHE A 265 8.30 12.65 -17.07
CA PHE A 265 7.81 11.30 -16.80
C PHE A 265 7.80 10.45 -18.08
N HIS A 266 7.19 10.95 -19.17
CA HIS A 266 7.13 10.22 -20.43
C HIS A 266 8.50 10.07 -21.10
N LEU A 267 9.38 11.07 -20.99
CA LEU A 267 10.76 10.96 -21.47
C LEU A 267 11.55 9.92 -20.65
N ASN A 268 11.48 9.95 -19.32
CA ASN A 268 12.17 8.97 -18.49
C ASN A 268 11.69 7.55 -18.79
N ASP A 269 10.38 7.34 -18.94
CA ASP A 269 9.79 6.03 -19.24
C ASP A 269 10.25 5.47 -20.61
N LEU A 270 10.59 6.35 -21.56
CA LEU A 270 11.14 5.96 -22.85
C LEU A 270 12.65 5.70 -22.81
N PHE A 271 13.42 6.57 -22.15
CA PHE A 271 14.88 6.61 -22.27
C PHE A 271 15.64 5.99 -21.08
N ARG A 272 14.96 5.72 -19.96
CA ARG A 272 15.59 5.16 -18.77
C ARG A 272 15.01 3.79 -18.50
N HIS A 273 15.84 2.77 -18.70
CA HIS A 273 15.53 1.41 -18.33
C HIS A 273 16.22 1.06 -17.01
N GLU A 274 15.50 0.32 -16.18
CA GLU A 274 16.09 -0.27 -14.98
C GLU A 274 17.04 -1.38 -15.39
N ASP A 275 18.25 -1.35 -14.84
CA ASP A 275 19.26 -2.40 -14.96
C ASP A 275 19.66 -2.85 -13.57
N TRP A 276 19.19 -4.04 -13.21
CA TRP A 276 19.48 -4.70 -11.95
C TRP A 276 20.69 -5.63 -12.09
N ASN A 277 21.40 -5.83 -10.99
CA ASN A 277 22.42 -6.85 -10.93
C ASN A 277 22.57 -7.38 -9.51
N ILE A 278 23.01 -8.63 -9.40
CA ILE A 278 23.21 -9.29 -8.10
C ILE A 278 24.59 -8.91 -7.55
N GLY A 279 24.60 -8.55 -6.27
CA GLY A 279 25.80 -8.36 -5.45
C GLY A 279 25.89 -9.45 -4.40
N VAL A 280 27.02 -10.13 -4.34
CA VAL A 280 27.34 -11.12 -3.31
C VAL A 280 28.28 -10.48 -2.30
N ILE A 281 27.91 -10.55 -1.02
CA ILE A 281 28.70 -10.09 0.12
C ILE A 281 29.22 -11.33 0.85
N PHE A 282 30.54 -11.41 1.03
CA PHE A 282 31.23 -12.53 1.70
C PHE A 282 31.17 -12.42 3.23
N HIS A 283 29.98 -12.12 3.74
CA HIS A 283 29.66 -12.02 5.16
C HIS A 283 28.23 -12.53 5.37
N SER A 284 27.98 -13.11 6.54
CA SER A 284 26.64 -13.56 6.93
C SER A 284 25.64 -12.40 6.93
N ARG A 285 24.36 -12.75 6.81
CA ARG A 285 23.27 -11.76 6.86
C ARG A 285 23.30 -10.95 8.16
N GLU A 286 23.58 -11.61 9.28
CA GLU A 286 23.66 -11.00 10.60
C GLU A 286 24.79 -9.96 10.65
N ALA A 287 25.98 -10.29 10.11
CA ALA A 287 27.10 -9.35 10.07
C ALA A 287 26.79 -8.09 9.23
N VAL A 288 26.05 -8.23 8.13
CA VAL A 288 25.62 -7.08 7.30
C VAL A 288 24.60 -6.21 8.03
N ILE A 289 23.71 -6.80 8.84
CA ILE A 289 22.72 -6.07 9.63
C ILE A 289 23.41 -5.28 10.76
N ASP A 290 24.33 -5.93 11.48
CA ASP A 290 25.00 -5.37 12.65
C ASP A 290 26.08 -4.35 12.26
N ASN A 291 26.81 -4.60 11.17
CA ASN A 291 27.93 -3.77 10.71
C ASN A 291 27.86 -3.50 9.19
N PRO A 292 26.85 -2.73 8.72
CA PRO A 292 26.60 -2.52 7.29
C PRO A 292 27.73 -1.79 6.56
N ASP A 293 28.37 -0.81 7.18
CA ASP A 293 29.40 0.02 6.53
C ASP A 293 30.70 -0.74 6.23
N GLU A 294 31.06 -1.71 7.06
CA GLU A 294 32.22 -2.57 6.85
C GLU A 294 31.90 -3.65 5.82
N SER A 295 30.79 -4.36 6.04
CA SER A 295 30.41 -5.51 5.21
C SER A 295 30.13 -5.14 3.75
N THR A 296 29.59 -3.93 3.50
CA THR A 296 29.27 -3.46 2.14
C THR A 296 30.48 -3.01 1.32
N GLN A 297 31.70 -3.03 1.89
CA GLN A 297 32.93 -2.82 1.12
C GLN A 297 33.31 -4.06 0.29
N CYS A 298 32.82 -5.23 0.69
CA CYS A 298 33.16 -6.53 0.12
C CYS A 298 32.17 -7.03 -0.94
N ILE A 299 31.36 -6.15 -1.54
CA ILE A 299 30.36 -6.58 -2.53
C ILE A 299 31.03 -6.93 -3.86
N LYS A 300 30.83 -8.16 -4.32
CA LYS A 300 31.14 -8.60 -5.68
C LYS A 300 29.88 -8.65 -6.52
N TRP A 301 29.81 -7.77 -7.53
CA TRP A 301 28.73 -7.76 -8.51
C TRP A 301 28.95 -8.83 -9.57
N LEU A 302 27.93 -9.65 -9.85
CA LEU A 302 28.04 -10.71 -10.86
C LEU A 302 28.24 -10.15 -12.27
N ARG A 303 28.90 -10.94 -13.12
CA ARG A 303 29.06 -10.65 -14.54
C ARG A 303 27.83 -11.11 -15.30
N LYS A 304 27.18 -10.15 -15.93
CA LYS A 304 26.06 -10.42 -16.83
C LYS A 304 26.53 -11.03 -18.14
N SER A 305 25.77 -11.98 -18.65
CA SER A 305 25.98 -12.61 -19.97
C SER A 305 25.72 -11.62 -21.12
N SER A 306 24.85 -10.62 -20.92
CA SER A 306 24.46 -9.65 -21.95
C SER A 306 24.15 -8.27 -21.38
N HIS A 307 24.27 -7.24 -22.23
CA HIS A 307 23.74 -5.90 -21.94
C HIS A 307 22.22 -5.81 -22.15
N SER A 308 21.65 -6.80 -22.84
CA SER A 308 20.20 -6.92 -23.09
C SER A 308 19.49 -7.78 -22.04
N SER A 309 20.11 -7.99 -20.88
CA SER A 309 19.48 -8.62 -19.73
C SER A 309 19.93 -8.00 -18.41
N TYR A 310 19.16 -8.26 -17.36
CA TYR A 310 19.51 -7.96 -15.97
C TYR A 310 19.37 -9.21 -15.09
N LEU A 311 20.01 -9.17 -13.92
CA LEU A 311 19.90 -10.20 -12.88
C LEU A 311 19.29 -9.55 -11.62
N ALA A 312 18.27 -10.14 -11.03
CA ALA A 312 17.56 -9.60 -9.87
C ALA A 312 17.04 -10.71 -8.94
N ASP A 313 16.51 -10.30 -7.79
CA ASP A 313 15.88 -11.18 -6.80
C ASP A 313 16.72 -12.41 -6.41
N PRO A 314 17.97 -12.24 -5.93
CA PRO A 314 18.80 -13.37 -5.54
C PRO A 314 18.31 -14.03 -4.25
N PHE A 315 18.21 -15.36 -4.25
CA PHE A 315 17.98 -16.22 -3.08
C PHE A 315 19.11 -17.23 -2.97
N ILE A 316 19.72 -17.33 -1.78
CA ILE A 316 20.80 -18.28 -1.52
C ILE A 316 20.32 -19.38 -0.59
N TYR A 317 20.68 -20.61 -0.92
CA TYR A 317 20.40 -21.80 -0.12
C TYR A 317 21.66 -22.63 0.02
N LYS A 318 21.93 -23.12 1.23
CA LYS A 318 23.04 -24.01 1.50
C LYS A 318 22.53 -25.42 1.72
N ASP A 319 22.99 -26.34 0.88
CA ASP A 319 22.89 -27.77 1.16
C ASP A 319 24.16 -28.25 1.88
N GLU A 320 24.25 -29.55 2.17
CA GLU A 320 25.40 -30.13 2.89
C GLU A 320 26.75 -29.97 2.16
N ARG A 321 26.74 -29.65 0.87
CA ARG A 321 27.92 -29.65 -0.01
C ARG A 321 28.28 -28.25 -0.50
N GLN A 322 27.30 -27.38 -0.69
CA GLN A 322 27.47 -26.14 -1.41
C GLN A 322 26.34 -25.12 -1.19
N ASN A 323 26.68 -23.87 -1.48
CA ASN A 323 25.73 -22.78 -1.67
C ASN A 323 25.23 -22.72 -3.11
N LEU A 324 23.91 -22.70 -3.26
CA LEU A 324 23.18 -22.50 -4.51
C LEU A 324 22.52 -21.13 -4.51
N LEU A 325 22.69 -20.39 -5.61
CA LEU A 325 22.14 -19.05 -5.82
C LEU A 325 21.08 -19.10 -6.92
N PHE A 326 19.81 -18.91 -6.56
CA PHE A 326 18.67 -18.81 -7.47
C PHE A 326 18.31 -17.34 -7.70
N PHE A 327 17.94 -16.97 -8.92
CA PHE A 327 17.62 -15.58 -9.24
C PHE A 327 16.81 -15.41 -10.53
N GLU A 328 16.20 -14.23 -10.68
CA GLU A 328 15.59 -13.78 -11.94
C GLU A 328 16.68 -13.42 -12.95
N HIS A 329 16.55 -13.96 -14.17
CA HIS A 329 17.19 -13.44 -15.36
C HIS A 329 16.13 -12.87 -16.31
N TYR A 330 16.18 -11.57 -16.56
CA TYR A 330 15.23 -10.90 -17.45
C TYR A 330 15.86 -10.55 -18.79
N ASP A 331 15.24 -10.98 -19.89
CA ASP A 331 15.66 -10.59 -21.25
C ASP A 331 14.79 -9.44 -21.77
N TYR A 332 15.39 -8.25 -21.98
CA TYR A 332 14.66 -7.08 -22.49
C TYR A 332 14.05 -7.27 -23.88
N ARG A 333 14.57 -8.20 -24.68
CA ARG A 333 14.06 -8.47 -26.04
C ARG A 333 12.77 -9.30 -26.00
N LYS A 334 12.69 -10.23 -25.05
CA LYS A 334 11.50 -11.07 -24.82
C LYS A 334 10.49 -10.39 -23.90
N GLY A 335 10.95 -9.47 -23.03
CA GLY A 335 10.12 -8.87 -21.99
C GLY A 335 9.71 -9.87 -20.90
N LYS A 336 10.55 -10.88 -20.65
CA LYS A 336 10.21 -12.04 -19.81
C LYS A 336 11.39 -12.41 -18.90
N GLY A 337 11.08 -12.70 -17.64
CA GLY A 337 11.99 -13.28 -16.64
C GLY A 337 11.89 -14.79 -16.61
N GLU A 338 13.01 -15.45 -16.33
CA GLU A 338 13.13 -16.88 -16.06
C GLU A 338 13.99 -17.09 -14.80
N ILE A 339 13.90 -18.25 -14.17
CA ILE A 339 14.71 -18.55 -12.98
C ILE A 339 15.97 -19.30 -13.40
N LEU A 340 17.12 -18.76 -13.03
CA LEU A 340 18.43 -19.41 -13.18
C LEU A 340 18.96 -19.84 -11.80
N VAL A 341 19.91 -20.77 -11.83
CA VAL A 341 20.65 -21.22 -10.65
C VAL A 341 22.15 -21.23 -10.92
N ALA A 342 22.94 -20.81 -9.93
CA ALA A 342 24.40 -20.92 -9.91
C ALA A 342 24.87 -21.71 -8.69
N ASP A 343 26.00 -22.40 -8.84
CA ASP A 343 26.61 -23.24 -7.81
C ASP A 343 27.95 -22.63 -7.40
N GLU A 344 28.18 -22.43 -6.10
CA GLU A 344 29.42 -21.84 -5.62
C GLU A 344 30.68 -22.64 -5.97
N ASN A 345 30.58 -23.98 -6.05
CA ASN A 345 31.72 -24.86 -6.34
C ASN A 345 32.23 -24.69 -7.77
N ILE A 346 31.34 -24.29 -8.69
CA ILE A 346 31.68 -23.89 -10.06
C ILE A 346 31.99 -22.39 -10.10
N GLY A 347 31.36 -21.63 -9.21
CA GLY A 347 31.42 -20.18 -9.08
C GLY A 347 30.11 -19.54 -9.56
N PHE A 348 29.62 -18.54 -8.81
CA PHE A 348 28.34 -17.87 -9.11
C PHE A 348 28.25 -17.17 -10.47
N GLU A 349 29.37 -17.04 -11.19
CA GLU A 349 29.40 -16.53 -12.56
C GLU A 349 28.94 -17.57 -13.61
N HIS A 350 28.83 -18.84 -13.21
CA HIS A 350 28.43 -19.96 -14.06
C HIS A 350 27.03 -20.45 -13.68
N TYR A 351 26.03 -19.84 -14.29
CA TYR A 351 24.61 -20.14 -14.06
C TYR A 351 23.95 -20.85 -15.25
N ARG A 352 22.86 -21.56 -14.96
CA ARG A 352 22.06 -22.32 -15.93
C ARG A 352 20.56 -22.15 -15.67
N PRO A 353 19.70 -22.37 -16.69
CA PRO A 353 18.24 -22.36 -16.50
C PRO A 353 17.78 -23.39 -15.48
N SER A 354 16.91 -22.98 -14.56
CA SER A 354 16.28 -23.84 -13.55
C SER A 354 14.77 -23.94 -13.75
N LEU A 355 14.10 -22.84 -14.12
CA LEU A 355 12.68 -22.82 -14.47
C LEU A 355 12.40 -21.83 -15.60
N GLU A 356 11.79 -22.33 -16.68
CA GLU A 356 11.22 -21.51 -17.74
C GLU A 356 9.73 -21.85 -17.91
N THR A 357 8.88 -20.83 -17.95
CA THR A 357 7.46 -20.98 -18.29
C THR A 357 7.05 -19.99 -19.39
N LYS A 358 5.77 -20.00 -19.76
CA LYS A 358 5.19 -19.00 -20.66
C LYS A 358 5.01 -17.64 -19.97
N ALA A 359 4.75 -17.65 -18.67
CA ALA A 359 4.62 -16.44 -17.85
C ALA A 359 6.00 -15.88 -17.49
N HIS A 360 6.04 -14.59 -17.19
CA HIS A 360 7.18 -13.97 -16.51
C HIS A 360 7.37 -14.60 -15.12
N LEU A 361 8.62 -14.91 -14.78
CA LEU A 361 9.03 -15.41 -13.48
C LEU A 361 10.08 -14.50 -12.85
N SER A 362 9.92 -14.18 -11.57
CA SER A 362 10.90 -13.48 -10.74
C SER A 362 10.86 -14.01 -9.31
N PHE A 363 11.58 -13.40 -8.37
CA PHE A 363 11.49 -13.68 -6.93
C PHE A 363 11.40 -15.17 -6.54
N PRO A 364 12.43 -16.00 -6.81
CA PRO A 364 12.41 -17.45 -6.57
C PRO A 364 12.54 -17.78 -5.07
N TYR A 365 11.45 -17.67 -4.32
CA TYR A 365 11.44 -17.89 -2.88
C TYR A 365 11.70 -19.36 -2.53
N LEU A 366 12.81 -19.64 -1.83
CA LEU A 366 13.28 -20.99 -1.51
C LEU A 366 12.76 -21.49 -0.15
N ILE A 367 12.33 -22.76 -0.10
CA ILE A 367 11.71 -23.38 1.09
C ILE A 367 12.34 -24.76 1.32
N PRO A 368 13.31 -24.88 2.25
CA PRO A 368 13.82 -26.18 2.68
C PRO A 368 12.77 -26.86 3.58
N PHE A 369 12.32 -28.06 3.20
CA PHE A 369 11.33 -28.81 3.97
C PHE A 369 11.49 -30.32 3.76
N GLU A 370 11.49 -31.09 4.85
CA GLU A 370 11.58 -32.58 4.84
C GLU A 370 12.73 -33.13 3.96
N GLY A 371 13.89 -32.47 4.00
CA GLY A 371 15.07 -32.89 3.23
C GLY A 371 14.98 -32.60 1.72
N GLN A 372 13.97 -31.85 1.30
CA GLN A 372 13.79 -31.37 -0.07
C GLN A 372 13.89 -29.85 -0.12
N LEU A 373 14.19 -29.31 -1.30
CA LEU A 373 14.14 -27.88 -1.57
C LEU A 373 12.95 -27.58 -2.49
N TYR A 374 12.07 -26.71 -2.03
CA TYR A 374 10.97 -26.18 -2.84
C TYR A 374 11.22 -24.73 -3.21
N CYS A 375 10.51 -24.24 -4.22
CA CYS A 375 10.56 -22.87 -4.70
C CYS A 375 9.16 -22.35 -5.04
N ILE A 376 8.87 -21.11 -4.68
CA ILE A 376 7.71 -20.35 -5.15
C ILE A 376 8.24 -19.10 -5.88
N PRO A 377 8.20 -19.04 -7.22
CA PRO A 377 8.50 -17.81 -7.93
C PRO A 377 7.32 -16.81 -7.85
N GLU A 378 7.58 -15.51 -8.01
CA GLU A 378 6.54 -14.58 -8.46
C GLU A 378 6.15 -14.95 -9.90
N SER A 379 4.86 -15.19 -10.11
CA SER A 379 4.30 -15.53 -11.41
C SER A 379 2.89 -14.98 -11.60
N PHE A 380 2.67 -13.68 -11.33
CA PHE A 380 1.33 -13.08 -11.31
C PHE A 380 0.55 -13.28 -12.62
N GLU A 381 1.24 -13.41 -13.75
CA GLU A 381 0.65 -13.62 -15.08
C GLU A 381 -0.03 -14.99 -15.21
N SER A 382 0.36 -15.96 -14.38
CA SER A 382 -0.23 -17.29 -14.33
C SER A 382 -1.57 -17.34 -13.57
N ASP A 383 -1.96 -16.25 -12.89
CA ASP A 383 -3.18 -16.16 -12.07
C ASP A 383 -3.25 -17.20 -10.93
N ASN A 384 -2.08 -17.67 -10.46
CA ASN A 384 -1.97 -18.60 -9.35
C ASN A 384 -0.61 -18.48 -8.66
N ILE A 385 -0.50 -19.04 -7.45
CA ILE A 385 0.76 -19.29 -6.75
C ILE A 385 1.06 -20.78 -6.86
N SER A 386 2.15 -21.13 -7.53
CA SER A 386 2.60 -22.50 -7.76
C SER A 386 3.84 -22.85 -6.94
N LEU A 387 3.84 -24.06 -6.39
CA LEU A 387 4.99 -24.66 -5.71
C LEU A 387 5.75 -25.54 -6.70
N TYR A 388 7.07 -25.42 -6.69
CA TYR A 388 7.99 -26.24 -7.47
C TYR A 388 8.97 -26.95 -6.55
N ARG A 389 9.42 -28.14 -6.92
CA ARG A 389 10.44 -28.92 -6.22
C ARG A 389 11.73 -28.93 -7.04
N TYR A 390 12.86 -28.68 -6.38
CA TYR A 390 14.18 -28.68 -6.99
C TYR A 390 14.74 -30.09 -7.12
N ASP A 391 15.23 -30.43 -8.31
CA ASP A 391 16.01 -31.64 -8.58
C ASP A 391 17.51 -31.29 -8.65
N PRO A 392 18.32 -31.72 -7.67
CA PRO A 392 19.76 -31.43 -7.66
C PRO A 392 20.54 -32.17 -8.76
N ALA A 393 20.00 -33.25 -9.34
CA ALA A 393 20.68 -33.98 -10.42
C ALA A 393 20.67 -33.21 -11.74
N THR A 394 19.59 -32.48 -12.01
CA THR A 394 19.37 -31.72 -13.24
C THR A 394 19.51 -30.20 -13.05
N TYR A 395 19.52 -29.73 -11.81
CA TYR A 395 19.46 -28.31 -11.43
C TYR A 395 18.15 -27.61 -11.84
N THR A 396 17.06 -28.37 -12.00
CA THR A 396 15.77 -27.84 -12.48
C THR A 396 14.68 -27.88 -11.42
N LEU A 397 13.75 -26.93 -11.52
CA LEU A 397 12.54 -26.86 -10.71
C LEU A 397 11.39 -27.55 -11.45
N HIS A 398 10.76 -28.53 -10.81
CA HIS A 398 9.62 -29.28 -11.33
C HIS A 398 8.35 -28.88 -10.61
N PHE A 399 7.26 -28.68 -11.36
CA PHE A 399 5.96 -28.34 -10.78
C PHE A 399 5.50 -29.40 -9.78
N GLU A 400 5.10 -28.96 -8.59
CA GLU A 400 4.60 -29.83 -7.51
C GLU A 400 3.08 -29.70 -7.39
N CYS A 401 2.58 -28.49 -7.09
CA CYS A 401 1.16 -28.20 -6.96
C CYS A 401 0.84 -26.71 -7.03
N ILE A 402 -0.44 -26.35 -7.14
CA ILE A 402 -0.93 -24.98 -6.97
C ILE A 402 -1.33 -24.77 -5.49
N LEU A 403 -0.81 -23.72 -4.87
CA LEU A 403 -1.15 -23.32 -3.49
C LEU A 403 -2.40 -22.44 -3.42
N LEU A 404 -2.52 -21.49 -4.35
CA LEU A 404 -3.68 -20.59 -4.48
C LEU A 404 -4.02 -20.36 -5.95
N GLN A 405 -5.30 -20.44 -6.28
CA GLN A 405 -5.85 -20.17 -7.62
C GLN A 405 -6.52 -18.80 -7.68
N HIS A 406 -6.54 -18.18 -8.85
CA HIS A 406 -7.19 -16.88 -9.09
C HIS A 406 -6.60 -15.73 -8.27
N VAL A 407 -5.29 -15.79 -8.03
CA VAL A 407 -4.54 -14.77 -7.30
C VAL A 407 -3.34 -14.33 -8.13
N ARG A 408 -3.37 -13.07 -8.58
CA ARG A 408 -2.24 -12.39 -9.23
C ARG A 408 -1.29 -11.83 -8.18
N ALA A 409 -0.62 -12.75 -7.46
CA ALA A 409 0.29 -12.45 -6.37
C ALA A 409 1.66 -11.96 -6.86
N VAL A 410 2.23 -11.04 -6.09
CA VAL A 410 3.53 -10.40 -6.31
C VAL A 410 4.39 -10.66 -5.07
N ASP A 411 5.64 -11.08 -5.31
CA ASP A 411 6.64 -11.54 -4.34
C ASP A 411 6.08 -12.43 -3.21
N PRO A 412 5.51 -13.61 -3.52
CA PRO A 412 5.01 -14.51 -2.49
C PRO A 412 6.14 -15.07 -1.60
N VAL A 413 5.90 -15.11 -0.29
CA VAL A 413 6.79 -15.72 0.72
C VAL A 413 6.05 -16.75 1.53
N LEU A 414 6.63 -17.93 1.76
CA LEU A 414 6.02 -19.04 2.50
C LEU A 414 6.94 -19.55 3.62
N PHE A 415 6.52 -19.38 4.88
CA PHE A 415 7.37 -19.71 6.03
C PHE A 415 6.57 -20.35 7.16
N GLN A 416 7.25 -21.07 8.05
CA GLN A 416 6.64 -21.57 9.27
C GLN A 416 6.81 -20.58 10.43
N HIS A 417 5.73 -20.36 11.18
CA HIS A 417 5.75 -19.60 12.43
C HIS A 417 4.59 -20.06 13.32
N ASP A 418 4.86 -20.29 14.61
CA ASP A 418 3.90 -20.71 15.62
C ASP A 418 3.00 -21.88 15.19
N GLY A 419 3.65 -22.92 14.65
CA GLY A 419 3.00 -24.18 14.24
C GLY A 419 2.14 -24.08 12.98
N ARG A 420 2.24 -22.98 12.21
CA ARG A 420 1.49 -22.77 10.97
C ARG A 420 2.41 -22.40 9.82
N TRP A 421 1.97 -22.74 8.61
CA TRP A 421 2.51 -22.18 7.39
C TRP A 421 1.82 -20.86 7.07
N TRP A 422 2.61 -19.82 6.79
CA TRP A 422 2.15 -18.49 6.45
C TRP A 422 2.58 -18.13 5.04
N LEU A 423 1.61 -17.80 4.20
CA LEU A 423 1.83 -17.31 2.84
C LEU A 423 1.51 -15.82 2.79
N MET A 424 2.50 -14.97 2.58
CA MET A 424 2.34 -13.52 2.45
C MET A 424 2.68 -13.04 1.05
N PHE A 425 1.94 -12.06 0.53
CA PHE A 425 2.16 -11.50 -0.81
C PHE A 425 1.47 -10.13 -0.95
N THR A 426 1.84 -9.38 -1.98
CA THR A 426 1.05 -8.25 -2.48
C THR A 426 0.33 -8.63 -3.77
N THR A 427 -0.56 -7.79 -4.28
CA THR A 427 -1.33 -8.08 -5.51
C THR A 427 -0.95 -7.14 -6.64
N LYS A 428 -1.04 -7.63 -7.89
CA LYS A 428 -0.65 -6.89 -9.10
C LYS A 428 -1.32 -5.50 -9.28
N ASP A 429 -2.51 -5.31 -8.72
CA ASP A 429 -3.24 -4.04 -8.82
C ASP A 429 -2.57 -2.93 -7.99
N LEU A 430 -1.98 -3.30 -6.84
CA LEU A 430 -1.23 -2.42 -5.95
C LEU A 430 -0.01 -3.17 -5.38
N PRO A 431 0.99 -3.46 -6.21
CA PRO A 431 2.05 -4.43 -5.92
C PRO A 431 2.92 -4.05 -4.73
N SER A 432 2.81 -2.82 -4.23
CA SER A 432 3.64 -2.33 -3.13
C SER A 432 2.87 -1.72 -1.98
N VAL A 433 1.53 -1.78 -1.98
CA VAL A 433 0.73 -1.09 -0.95
C VAL A 433 0.13 -2.08 0.04
N ASN A 434 -0.66 -3.04 -0.45
CA ASN A 434 -1.46 -3.92 0.41
C ASN A 434 -0.79 -5.29 0.56
N LEU A 435 -0.36 -5.61 1.80
CA LEU A 435 0.14 -6.93 2.16
C LEU A 435 -1.04 -7.81 2.59
N TYR A 436 -1.11 -9.01 2.03
CA TYR A 436 -2.06 -10.05 2.39
C TYR A 436 -1.33 -11.20 3.07
N ALA A 437 -2.01 -11.89 3.98
CA ALA A 437 -1.54 -13.11 4.62
C ALA A 437 -2.59 -14.21 4.55
N MET A 438 -2.13 -15.43 4.35
CA MET A 438 -2.89 -16.66 4.43
C MET A 438 -2.17 -17.62 5.37
N TYR A 439 -2.88 -18.58 5.95
CA TYR A 439 -2.27 -19.60 6.80
C TYR A 439 -2.81 -21.00 6.49
N ALA A 440 -1.99 -22.02 6.75
CA ALA A 440 -2.33 -23.42 6.59
C ALA A 440 -1.64 -24.29 7.65
N GLU A 441 -2.17 -25.50 7.87
CA GLU A 441 -1.52 -26.52 8.71
C GLU A 441 -0.37 -27.23 7.98
N HIS A 442 -0.45 -27.32 6.64
CA HIS A 442 0.53 -28.02 5.80
C HIS A 442 1.12 -27.08 4.74
N LEU A 443 2.32 -27.41 4.25
CA LEU A 443 3.04 -26.66 3.21
C LEU A 443 2.18 -26.42 1.97
N THR A 444 1.41 -27.43 1.58
CA THR A 444 0.58 -27.44 0.35
C THR A 444 -0.85 -26.93 0.58
N GLY A 445 -1.16 -26.42 1.78
CA GLY A 445 -2.48 -25.92 2.13
C GLY A 445 -3.40 -26.98 2.76
N PRO A 446 -4.73 -26.76 2.73
CA PRO A 446 -5.41 -25.60 2.15
C PRO A 446 -5.10 -24.32 2.93
N PHE A 447 -4.93 -23.21 2.19
CA PHE A 447 -4.68 -21.90 2.78
C PHE A 447 -5.99 -21.19 3.11
N LEU A 448 -6.11 -20.71 4.34
CA LEU A 448 -7.19 -19.87 4.83
C LEU A 448 -6.74 -18.41 4.89
N ALA A 449 -7.64 -17.50 4.58
CA ALA A 449 -7.35 -16.09 4.64
C ALA A 449 -7.16 -15.61 6.08
N HIS A 450 -6.16 -14.75 6.32
CA HIS A 450 -6.12 -13.97 7.55
C HIS A 450 -7.38 -13.10 7.65
N ASN A 451 -8.05 -13.11 8.82
CA ASN A 451 -9.38 -12.50 8.99
C ASN A 451 -9.35 -10.98 8.81
N ASN A 452 -8.18 -10.37 9.07
CA ASN A 452 -7.96 -8.94 8.93
C ASN A 452 -7.32 -8.48 7.60
N ASN A 453 -7.38 -9.27 6.52
CA ASN A 453 -6.79 -8.88 5.23
C ASN A 453 -7.43 -7.62 4.59
N PRO A 454 -6.63 -6.73 3.96
CA PRO A 454 -5.16 -6.72 3.95
C PRO A 454 -4.59 -6.34 5.31
N ILE A 455 -3.57 -7.08 5.75
CA ILE A 455 -2.95 -6.93 7.07
C ILE A 455 -2.12 -5.65 7.20
N LYS A 456 -1.73 -5.03 6.09
CA LYS A 456 -0.98 -3.75 6.05
C LYS A 456 -1.21 -2.99 4.75
N SER A 457 -1.22 -1.66 4.83
CA SER A 457 -1.32 -0.74 3.68
C SER A 457 -0.25 0.36 3.74
N ASP A 458 0.95 0.08 3.25
CA ASP A 458 2.08 1.04 3.29
C ASP A 458 3.07 0.83 2.13
N ILE A 459 3.11 1.80 1.21
CA ILE A 459 4.02 1.83 0.05
C ILE A 459 5.51 1.70 0.42
N ARG A 460 5.87 1.99 1.68
CA ARG A 460 7.26 2.02 2.15
C ARG A 460 7.73 0.67 2.67
N SER A 461 6.83 -0.31 2.89
CA SER A 461 7.20 -1.54 3.61
C SER A 461 6.16 -2.68 3.50
N ALA A 462 5.30 -2.72 2.49
CA ALA A 462 4.35 -3.82 2.30
C ALA A 462 4.93 -4.96 1.43
N ARG A 463 5.40 -4.66 0.21
CA ARG A 463 5.94 -5.65 -0.75
C ARG A 463 7.08 -6.45 -0.12
N PRO A 464 7.03 -7.80 -0.09
CA PRO A 464 8.15 -8.60 0.38
C PRO A 464 9.45 -8.30 -0.37
N ALA A 465 10.59 -8.50 0.29
CA ALA A 465 11.92 -8.20 -0.26
C ALA A 465 12.95 -9.32 0.02
N GLY A 466 12.48 -10.54 0.26
CA GLY A 466 13.32 -11.69 0.54
C GLY A 466 12.73 -12.63 1.58
N GLN A 467 13.56 -13.56 2.04
CA GLN A 467 13.29 -14.56 3.04
C GLN A 467 13.09 -13.91 4.42
N LEU A 468 12.08 -14.39 5.15
CA LEU A 468 11.94 -14.07 6.56
C LEU A 468 12.98 -14.85 7.37
N PHE A 469 13.49 -14.26 8.44
CA PHE A 469 14.54 -14.87 9.24
C PHE A 469 14.46 -14.44 10.70
N TYR A 470 15.09 -15.20 11.58
CA TYR A 470 15.23 -14.81 12.99
C TYR A 470 16.52 -14.04 13.19
N HIS A 471 16.43 -12.90 13.85
CA HIS A 471 17.58 -12.11 14.30
C HIS A 471 17.40 -11.79 15.78
N HIS A 472 18.36 -12.21 16.61
CA HIS A 472 18.27 -12.15 18.08
C HIS A 472 16.94 -12.68 18.65
N GLY A 473 16.44 -13.79 18.10
CA GLY A 473 15.20 -14.44 18.54
C GLY A 473 13.90 -13.77 18.05
N LYS A 474 13.99 -12.70 17.25
CA LYS A 474 12.84 -11.98 16.69
C LYS A 474 12.66 -12.31 15.22
N LEU A 475 11.42 -12.52 14.78
CA LEU A 475 11.11 -12.79 13.39
C LEU A 475 11.16 -11.49 12.58
N ILE A 476 12.02 -11.43 11.58
CA ILE A 476 12.26 -10.25 10.73
C ILE A 476 11.73 -10.52 9.32
N ARG A 477 10.96 -9.56 8.80
CA ARG A 477 10.43 -9.55 7.44
C ARG A 477 11.06 -8.42 6.62
N PRO A 478 11.89 -8.76 5.61
CA PRO A 478 12.31 -7.80 4.59
C PRO A 478 11.12 -7.33 3.75
N ALA A 479 11.03 -6.02 3.53
CA ALA A 479 10.04 -5.41 2.66
C ALA A 479 10.64 -4.28 1.82
N GLN A 480 10.11 -4.03 0.63
CA GLN A 480 10.60 -2.98 -0.25
C GLN A 480 10.03 -1.63 0.16
N ASP A 481 10.89 -0.61 0.19
CA ASP A 481 10.48 0.79 0.13
C ASP A 481 10.28 1.18 -1.32
N CYS A 482 9.02 1.43 -1.71
CA CYS A 482 8.63 1.82 -3.06
C CYS A 482 8.10 3.26 -3.16
N ALA A 483 8.26 4.07 -2.09
CA ALA A 483 7.66 5.40 -2.03
C ALA A 483 8.24 6.35 -3.09
N LYS A 484 9.57 6.43 -3.19
CA LYS A 484 10.23 7.32 -4.15
C LYS A 484 10.20 6.75 -5.56
N ASP A 485 10.62 5.50 -5.68
CA ASP A 485 10.68 4.72 -6.90
C ASP A 485 10.58 3.23 -6.55
N TYR A 486 10.31 2.37 -7.53
CA TYR A 486 10.29 0.93 -7.30
C TYR A 486 11.62 0.45 -6.70
N GLY A 487 11.55 -0.29 -5.58
CA GLY A 487 12.72 -0.93 -4.99
C GLY A 487 13.84 0.03 -4.56
N VAL A 488 13.52 1.18 -3.96
CA VAL A 488 14.55 2.18 -3.63
C VAL A 488 15.45 1.75 -2.46
N ALA A 489 14.93 0.92 -1.57
CA ALA A 489 15.61 0.39 -0.40
C ALA A 489 14.84 -0.82 0.14
N VAL A 490 15.46 -1.57 1.05
CA VAL A 490 14.79 -2.60 1.85
C VAL A 490 14.59 -2.08 3.27
N VAL A 491 13.42 -2.38 3.83
CA VAL A 491 13.04 -2.12 5.21
C VAL A 491 12.89 -3.47 5.90
N LEU A 492 13.64 -3.67 6.97
CA LEU A 492 13.51 -4.82 7.86
C LEU A 492 12.45 -4.49 8.91
N ASN A 493 11.42 -5.34 9.03
CA ASN A 493 10.34 -5.18 9.99
C ASN A 493 10.38 -6.33 11.00
N GLU A 494 10.34 -6.02 12.28
CA GLU A 494 10.14 -7.01 13.35
C GLU A 494 8.65 -7.36 13.42
N ILE A 495 8.31 -8.63 13.21
CA ILE A 495 6.95 -9.15 13.44
C ILE A 495 6.79 -9.37 14.95
N GLN A 496 5.90 -8.59 15.55
CA GLN A 496 5.61 -8.62 17.00
C GLN A 496 4.42 -9.53 17.33
N ALA A 497 3.47 -9.68 16.39
CA ALA A 497 2.34 -10.59 16.51
C ALA A 497 1.92 -11.06 15.11
N LEU A 498 1.69 -12.36 14.97
CA LEU A 498 1.17 -12.98 13.76
C LEU A 498 0.32 -14.21 14.15
N ASP A 499 -0.99 -14.03 14.14
CA ASP A 499 -1.98 -15.09 14.34
C ASP A 499 -3.13 -14.90 13.32
N PRO A 500 -4.12 -15.81 13.21
CA PRO A 500 -5.19 -15.70 12.22
C PRO A 500 -6.01 -14.39 12.23
N ASP A 501 -5.98 -13.65 13.34
CA ASP A 501 -6.78 -12.45 13.58
C ASP A 501 -5.93 -11.18 13.72
N ARG A 502 -4.67 -11.30 14.13
CA ARG A 502 -3.80 -10.18 14.46
C ARG A 502 -2.46 -10.23 13.73
N PHE A 503 -2.11 -9.08 13.15
CA PHE A 503 -0.78 -8.81 12.61
C PHE A 503 -0.25 -7.48 13.14
N VAL A 504 0.93 -7.49 13.74
CA VAL A 504 1.63 -6.28 14.18
C VAL A 504 3.11 -6.40 13.83
N GLU A 505 3.66 -5.37 13.21
CA GLU A 505 5.09 -5.27 12.97
C GLU A 505 5.59 -3.83 13.17
N THR A 506 6.88 -3.70 13.47
CA THR A 506 7.56 -2.41 13.63
C THR A 506 8.80 -2.34 12.77
N ASN A 507 9.08 -1.16 12.21
CA ASN A 507 10.31 -0.95 11.46
C ASN A 507 11.52 -1.11 12.40
N PHE A 508 12.43 -2.02 12.04
CA PHE A 508 13.67 -2.30 12.76
C PHE A 508 14.84 -1.54 12.14
N GLN A 509 15.00 -1.64 10.82
CA GLN A 509 16.13 -1.05 10.10
C GLN A 509 15.76 -0.77 8.64
N ARG A 510 16.45 0.19 8.00
CA ARG A 510 16.33 0.47 6.57
C ARG A 510 17.69 0.34 5.88
N ILE A 511 17.80 -0.62 4.96
CA ILE A 511 19.00 -0.92 4.17
C ILE A 511 18.92 -0.14 2.86
N THR A 512 19.88 0.77 2.65
CA THR A 512 19.93 1.62 1.45
C THR A 512 20.94 1.15 0.43
N PRO A 513 20.77 1.49 -0.86
CA PRO A 513 21.78 1.23 -1.87
C PRO A 513 23.11 1.89 -1.51
N ILE A 514 24.20 1.20 -1.80
CA ILE A 514 25.56 1.70 -1.53
C ILE A 514 25.84 2.86 -2.47
N GLN A 515 26.01 4.07 -1.92
CA GLN A 515 26.09 5.29 -2.73
C GLN A 515 27.26 5.29 -3.73
N LYS A 516 28.41 4.74 -3.33
CA LYS A 516 29.61 4.63 -4.17
C LYS A 516 29.56 3.48 -5.19
N SER A 517 28.56 2.61 -5.11
CA SER A 517 28.39 1.50 -6.06
C SER A 517 27.93 2.00 -7.43
N LYS A 518 28.26 1.24 -8.47
CA LYS A 518 27.68 1.37 -9.82
C LYS A 518 26.15 1.19 -9.80
N TYR A 519 25.64 0.43 -8.85
CA TYR A 519 24.24 0.10 -8.67
C TYR A 519 23.66 0.81 -7.43
N ASN A 520 23.57 2.14 -7.49
CA ASN A 520 23.23 3.00 -6.35
C ASN A 520 21.83 3.62 -6.38
N LYS A 521 20.92 3.12 -7.24
CA LYS A 521 19.59 3.70 -7.46
C LYS A 521 18.45 2.93 -6.79
N GLY A 522 18.71 1.70 -6.34
CA GLY A 522 17.73 0.83 -5.72
C GLY A 522 18.39 -0.44 -5.20
N LEU A 523 17.69 -1.11 -4.28
CA LEU A 523 18.02 -2.37 -3.62
C LEU A 523 16.66 -2.91 -3.19
N HIS A 524 16.21 -4.01 -3.77
CA HIS A 524 14.84 -4.51 -3.58
C HIS A 524 14.76 -5.96 -3.09
N THR A 525 15.88 -6.67 -3.10
CA THR A 525 16.01 -7.97 -2.46
C THR A 525 17.16 -7.99 -1.47
N PHE A 526 16.90 -8.59 -0.31
CA PHE A 526 17.86 -8.82 0.75
C PHE A 526 17.68 -10.24 1.31
N ASN A 527 18.64 -11.11 0.97
CA ASN A 527 18.67 -12.50 1.39
C ASN A 527 20.06 -12.86 1.91
N GLY A 528 20.17 -13.96 2.64
CA GLY A 528 21.45 -14.45 3.10
C GLY A 528 21.33 -15.65 4.03
N ASN A 529 22.49 -16.22 4.31
CA ASN A 529 22.69 -17.33 5.23
C ASN A 529 23.94 -17.06 6.08
N GLU A 530 24.50 -18.10 6.68
CA GLU A 530 25.68 -18.00 7.54
C GLU A 530 26.99 -17.65 6.79
N ASP A 531 27.04 -17.90 5.49
CA ASP A 531 28.25 -17.70 4.68
C ASP A 531 28.19 -16.38 3.89
N TYR A 532 27.00 -16.06 3.35
CA TYR A 532 26.82 -14.99 2.38
C TYR A 532 25.58 -14.14 2.65
N THR A 533 25.65 -12.88 2.22
CA THR A 533 24.49 -12.03 1.99
C THR A 533 24.40 -11.74 0.51
N VAL A 534 23.22 -11.91 -0.07
CA VAL A 534 22.96 -11.63 -1.48
C VAL A 534 21.91 -10.52 -1.58
N ILE A 535 22.26 -9.51 -2.37
CA ILE A 535 21.42 -8.36 -2.64
C ILE A 535 21.36 -8.13 -4.15
N ASP A 536 20.44 -7.29 -4.58
CA ASP A 536 20.50 -6.68 -5.90
C ASP A 536 20.66 -5.16 -5.81
N GLY A 537 21.11 -4.58 -6.91
CA GLY A 537 21.27 -3.14 -7.02
C GLY A 537 20.74 -2.63 -8.35
N LYS A 538 20.03 -1.50 -8.33
CA LYS A 538 19.55 -0.81 -9.54
C LYS A 538 20.51 0.26 -9.99
N ARG A 539 20.64 0.38 -11.32
CA ARG A 539 21.02 1.61 -12.00
C ARG A 539 20.05 1.90 -13.14
N PHE A 540 20.15 3.09 -13.72
CA PHE A 540 19.43 3.42 -14.95
C PHE A 540 20.40 3.41 -16.12
N VAL A 541 20.00 2.76 -17.20
CA VAL A 541 20.73 2.72 -18.47
C VAL A 541 19.79 3.07 -19.62
N PHE A 542 20.37 3.45 -20.75
CA PHE A 542 19.65 3.47 -22.03
C PHE A 542 19.83 2.10 -22.72
N SER A 543 18.75 1.55 -23.25
CA SER A 543 18.74 0.30 -24.02
C SER A 543 17.91 0.52 -25.27
N LEU A 544 18.51 0.37 -26.46
CA LEU A 544 17.77 0.56 -27.71
C LEU A 544 16.61 -0.45 -27.85
N ALA A 545 16.81 -1.69 -27.39
CA ALA A 545 15.76 -2.70 -27.37
C ALA A 545 14.62 -2.30 -26.43
N GLY A 546 14.95 -1.84 -25.22
CA GLY A 546 13.97 -1.34 -24.26
C GLY A 546 13.21 -0.12 -24.78
N PHE A 547 13.92 0.83 -25.41
CA PHE A 547 13.33 2.02 -26.01
C PHE A 547 12.33 1.65 -27.10
N ASN A 548 12.70 0.76 -28.02
CA ASN A 548 11.83 0.30 -29.09
C ASN A 548 10.59 -0.43 -28.56
N ALA A 549 10.75 -1.26 -27.53
CA ALA A 549 9.62 -1.94 -26.88
C ALA A 549 8.65 -0.92 -26.25
N LYS A 550 9.17 0.03 -25.47
CA LYS A 550 8.36 1.10 -24.84
C LYS A 550 7.71 2.03 -25.86
N LEU A 551 8.39 2.32 -26.96
CA LEU A 551 7.84 3.14 -28.04
C LEU A 551 6.68 2.43 -28.75
N ARG A 552 6.81 1.14 -29.06
CA ARG A 552 5.72 0.33 -29.63
C ARG A 552 4.51 0.27 -28.71
N GLU A 553 4.75 0.04 -27.40
CA GLU A 553 3.71 0.04 -26.37
C GLU A 553 2.93 1.37 -26.37
N LYS A 554 3.63 2.51 -26.37
CA LYS A 554 3.01 3.84 -26.38
C LYS A 554 2.27 4.15 -27.69
N LEU A 555 2.80 3.71 -28.83
CA LEU A 555 2.19 3.91 -30.14
C LEU A 555 1.05 2.91 -30.42
N LYS A 556 0.78 1.96 -29.52
CA LYS A 556 -0.17 0.85 -29.70
C LYS A 556 0.08 0.06 -30.99
N LEU A 557 1.32 0.03 -31.46
CA LEU A 557 1.73 -0.78 -32.61
C LEU A 557 1.89 -2.21 -32.08
N LYS A 558 0.99 -3.10 -32.53
CA LYS A 558 1.05 -4.54 -32.20
C LYS A 558 2.30 -5.19 -32.80
#